data_AF-A0A1V2MDZ2-F1
#
_entry.id   AF-A0A1V2MDZ2-F1
#
_cell.length_a   1.000
_cell.length_b   1.000
_cell.length_c   1.000
_cell.angle_alpha   90.00
_cell.angle_beta   90.00
_cell.angle_gamma   90.00
#
_symmetry.space_group_name_H-M   'P 1'
#
loop_
_entity.id
_entity.type
_entity.pdbx_description
1 polymer ?
#
loop_
_entity_poly.entity_id
_entity_poly.type
_entity_poly.pdbx_seq_one_letter_code
_entity_poly.pdbx_strand_id
1 'polypeptide(L)'
;MQKYSFDYYIIRCKKDKFSTNIKPLMQFEKDKCYPILTLVPDKHEAIYTNKPVHLINEAGYKILFNPAQLEEFFDTNSVKFIKFKLFG
;
A
#
# COMPACT_ATOMS: atom_id res chain seq x y z
N MET A 1 7.24 -24.92 -17.62
CA MET A 1 6.65 -24.33 -16.39
C MET A 1 7.00 -22.85 -16.36
N GLN A 2 6.01 -21.95 -16.42
CA GLN A 2 6.24 -20.51 -16.35
C GLN A 2 6.58 -20.12 -14.91
N LYS A 3 7.72 -19.46 -14.74
CA LYS A 3 8.10 -18.84 -13.48
C LYS A 3 7.38 -17.48 -13.41
N TYR A 4 6.37 -17.37 -12.55
CA TYR A 4 5.74 -16.08 -12.27
C TYR A 4 6.48 -15.42 -11.11
N SER A 5 7.13 -14.30 -11.39
CA SER A 5 7.65 -13.40 -10.37
C SER A 5 6.98 -12.05 -10.50
N PHE A 6 6.50 -11.50 -9.40
CA PHE A 6 6.03 -10.12 -9.35
C PHE A 6 6.66 -9.40 -8.17
N ASP A 7 7.14 -8.21 -8.45
CA ASP A 7 7.82 -7.35 -7.49
C ASP A 7 6.85 -6.21 -7.14
N TYR A 8 6.68 -5.94 -5.85
CA TYR A 8 5.76 -4.90 -5.38
C TYR A 8 6.22 -4.34 -4.04
N TYR A 9 5.75 -3.16 -3.70
CA TYR A 9 6.01 -2.56 -2.41
C TYR A 9 4.82 -2.70 -1.49
N ILE A 10 5.09 -2.78 -0.19
CA ILE A 10 4.08 -2.78 0.86
C ILE A 10 4.34 -1.64 1.83
N ILE A 11 3.27 -1.12 2.42
CA ILE A 11 3.31 -0.10 3.47
C ILE A 11 2.47 -0.52 4.67
N ARG A 12 2.98 -0.28 5.87
CA ARG A 12 2.27 -0.59 7.11
C ARG A 12 1.26 0.51 7.45
N CYS A 13 0.05 0.10 7.75
CA CYS A 13 -0.97 0.99 8.29
C CYS A 13 -0.71 1.23 9.79
N LYS A 14 -0.68 2.49 10.23
CA LYS A 14 -0.42 2.85 11.64
C LYS A 14 -1.69 3.23 12.42
N LYS A 15 -2.79 3.46 11.70
CA LYS A 15 -4.07 3.90 12.23
C LYS A 15 -5.20 3.35 11.38
N ASP A 16 -6.21 2.78 12.02
CA ASP A 16 -7.39 2.27 11.32
C ASP A 16 -8.02 3.35 10.43
N LYS A 17 -8.43 2.95 9.23
CA LYS A 17 -9.19 3.79 8.32
C LYS A 17 -10.48 3.09 7.96
N PHE A 18 -11.59 3.76 8.26
CA PHE A 18 -12.92 3.34 7.86
C PHE A 18 -13.37 4.06 6.59
N SER A 19 -14.23 3.43 5.81
CA SER A 19 -14.87 4.09 4.67
C SER A 19 -15.81 5.19 5.19
N THR A 20 -15.81 6.34 4.55
CA THR A 20 -16.72 7.46 4.86
C THR A 20 -18.15 7.25 4.33
N ASN A 21 -18.46 6.09 3.73
CA ASN A 21 -19.78 5.78 3.17
C ASN A 21 -20.80 5.37 4.24
N ILE A 22 -22.08 5.32 3.84
CA ILE A 22 -23.31 5.08 4.63
C ILE A 22 -23.23 3.87 5.60
N LYS A 23 -22.30 2.94 5.37
CA LYS A 23 -21.89 1.93 6.37
C LYS A 23 -20.36 2.00 6.53
N PRO A 24 -19.83 2.27 7.74
CA PRO A 24 -18.40 2.27 7.98
C PRO A 24 -17.86 0.85 7.82
N LEU A 25 -17.23 0.58 6.68
CA LEU A 25 -16.46 -0.62 6.44
C LEU A 25 -14.99 -0.32 6.77
N MET A 26 -14.33 -1.19 7.53
CA MET A 26 -12.89 -1.09 7.74
C MET A 26 -12.18 -1.23 6.38
N GLN A 27 -11.49 -0.18 5.96
CA GLN A 27 -10.72 -0.17 4.71
C GLN A 27 -9.28 -0.58 4.96
N PHE A 28 -8.69 -0.09 6.05
CA PHE A 28 -7.33 -0.41 6.45
C PHE A 28 -7.28 -0.58 7.96
N GLU A 29 -6.61 -1.64 8.38
CA GLU A 29 -6.47 -2.02 9.77
C GLU A 29 -5.04 -1.73 10.22
N LYS A 30 -4.93 -1.17 11.43
CA LYS A 30 -3.66 -0.88 12.07
C LYS A 30 -2.79 -2.14 12.11
N ASP A 31 -1.50 -1.93 11.93
CA ASP A 31 -0.44 -2.94 11.93
C ASP A 31 -0.47 -3.93 10.76
N LYS A 32 -1.44 -3.84 9.84
CA LYS A 32 -1.41 -4.60 8.57
C LYS A 32 -0.60 -3.89 7.49
N CYS A 33 -0.10 -4.69 6.54
CA CYS A 33 0.67 -4.24 5.40
C CYS A 33 -0.17 -4.30 4.13
N TYR A 34 -0.17 -3.22 3.36
CA TYR A 34 -0.98 -3.09 2.15
C TYR A 34 -0.10 -2.87 0.92
N PRO A 35 -0.43 -3.49 -0.22
CA PRO A 35 0.34 -3.34 -1.44
C PRO A 35 0.13 -1.96 -2.05
N ILE A 36 1.22 -1.41 -2.56
CA ILE A 36 1.22 -0.15 -3.30
C ILE A 36 1.23 -0.46 -4.80
N LEU A 37 0.26 0.11 -5.52
CA LEU A 37 0.10 -0.11 -6.96
C LEU A 37 0.86 0.88 -7.84
N THR A 38 0.92 2.14 -7.43
CA THR A 38 1.61 3.19 -8.19
C THR A 38 2.78 3.67 -7.38
N LEU A 39 3.94 3.08 -7.65
CA LEU A 39 5.21 3.67 -7.25
C LEU A 39 6.04 3.97 -8.47
N VAL A 40 6.50 5.20 -8.50
CA VAL A 40 7.74 5.53 -9.18
C VAL A 40 8.79 5.50 -8.07
N PRO A 41 9.47 4.37 -7.83
CA PRO A 41 10.60 4.38 -6.91
C PRO A 41 11.64 5.36 -7.45
N ASP A 42 12.23 6.17 -6.56
CA ASP A 42 13.46 6.87 -6.90
C ASP A 42 14.62 5.87 -6.98
N LYS A 43 15.74 6.29 -7.57
CA LYS A 43 16.99 5.51 -7.71
C LYS A 43 17.58 5.01 -6.37
N HIS A 44 16.97 5.36 -5.23
CA HIS A 44 17.41 5.03 -3.88
C HIS A 44 16.37 4.20 -3.10
N GLU A 45 15.37 3.63 -3.78
CA GLU A 45 14.32 2.76 -3.19
C GLU A 45 13.40 3.46 -2.17
N ALA A 46 13.56 4.77 -1.95
CA ALA A 46 12.67 5.57 -1.13
C ALA A 46 11.35 5.85 -1.88
N ILE A 47 10.24 5.71 -1.17
CA ILE A 47 8.92 6.09 -1.70
C ILE A 47 8.75 7.59 -1.58
N TYR A 48 8.47 8.23 -2.71
CA TYR A 48 7.97 9.60 -2.73
C TYR A 48 6.54 9.66 -2.19
N THR A 49 6.40 9.87 -0.89
CA THR A 49 5.10 10.11 -0.25
C THR A 49 4.56 11.51 -0.50
N ASN A 50 5.32 12.36 -1.21
CA ASN A 50 4.88 13.67 -1.68
C ASN A 50 3.97 13.62 -2.93
N LYS A 51 3.74 12.42 -3.49
CA LYS A 51 2.79 12.20 -4.59
C LYS A 51 1.62 11.35 -4.13
N PRO A 52 0.44 11.48 -4.77
CA PRO A 52 -0.66 10.58 -4.51
C PRO A 52 -0.30 9.11 -4.83
N VAL A 53 -0.71 8.20 -3.95
CA VAL A 53 -0.40 6.77 -4.02
C VAL A 53 -1.69 5.96 -4.02
N HIS A 54 -1.77 4.95 -4.88
CA HIS A 54 -2.85 3.97 -4.84
C HIS A 54 -2.49 2.75 -4.01
N LEU A 55 -3.36 2.42 -3.06
CA LEU A 55 -3.30 1.20 -2.24
C LEU A 55 -4.48 0.28 -2.58
N ILE A 56 -4.31 -1.03 -2.40
CA ILE A 56 -5.41 -1.99 -2.44
C ILE A 56 -5.77 -2.40 -1.01
N ASN A 57 -7.05 -2.36 -0.66
CA ASN A 57 -7.52 -2.90 0.61
C ASN A 57 -7.77 -4.42 0.56
N GLU A 58 -8.09 -5.04 1.70
CA GLU A 58 -8.41 -6.47 1.80
C GLU A 58 -9.56 -6.92 0.89
N ALA A 59 -10.48 -6.00 0.56
CA ALA A 59 -11.61 -6.27 -0.32
C ALA A 59 -11.29 -6.08 -1.83
N GLY A 60 -10.02 -5.81 -2.19
CA GLY A 60 -9.58 -5.66 -3.57
C GLY A 60 -9.84 -4.28 -4.19
N TYR A 61 -10.33 -3.31 -3.42
CA TYR A 61 -10.59 -1.96 -3.90
C TYR A 61 -9.32 -1.12 -3.97
N LYS A 62 -9.12 -0.47 -5.10
CA LYS A 62 -8.06 0.52 -5.33
C LYS A 62 -8.48 1.87 -4.73
N ILE A 63 -7.74 2.35 -3.74
CA ILE A 63 -8.02 3.60 -3.03
C ILE A 63 -6.84 4.54 -3.24
N LEU A 64 -7.12 5.77 -3.68
CA LEU A 64 -6.14 6.83 -3.83
C LEU A 64 -5.95 7.56 -2.50
N PHE A 65 -4.69 7.76 -2.11
CA PHE A 65 -4.29 8.55 -0.96
C PHE A 65 -3.47 9.75 -1.44
N ASN A 66 -3.83 10.95 -1.00
CA ASN A 66 -2.93 12.09 -1.14
C ASN A 66 -1.79 12.01 -0.08
N PRO A 67 -0.71 12.79 -0.23
CA PRO A 67 0.42 12.79 0.70
C PRO A 67 0.04 12.92 2.18
N ALA A 68 -0.83 13.89 2.50
CA ALA A 68 -1.24 14.15 3.88
C ALA A 68 -2.03 12.97 4.48
N GLN A 69 -2.94 12.35 3.73
CA GLN A 69 -3.67 11.17 4.16
C GLN A 69 -2.75 9.96 4.29
N LEU A 70 -1.78 9.81 3.38
CA LEU A 70 -0.81 8.73 3.44
C LEU A 70 0.03 8.84 4.73
N GLU A 71 0.52 10.04 5.04
CA GLU A 71 1.23 10.33 6.28
C GLU A 71 0.34 10.22 7.52
N GLU A 72 -0.97 10.43 7.43
CA GLU A 72 -1.88 10.24 8.56
C GLU A 72 -2.08 8.76 8.90
N PHE A 73 -2.35 7.91 7.89
CA PHE A 73 -2.81 6.54 8.10
C PHE A 73 -1.71 5.47 7.98
N PHE A 74 -0.58 5.81 7.37
CA PHE A 74 0.48 4.85 7.08
C PHE A 74 1.84 5.31 7.58
N ASP A 75 2.73 4.34 7.81
CA ASP A 75 4.12 4.59 8.15
C ASP A 75 4.97 4.60 6.88
N THR A 76 5.16 5.80 6.36
CA THR A 76 5.88 6.11 5.12
C THR A 76 7.37 5.78 5.16
N ASN A 77 7.95 5.65 6.36
CA ASN A 77 9.34 5.26 6.56
C ASN A 77 9.53 3.74 6.61
N SER A 78 8.45 2.97 6.76
CA SER A 78 8.47 1.51 6.93
C SER A 78 8.21 0.71 5.66
N VAL A 79 8.27 1.36 4.50
CA VAL A 79 7.98 0.72 3.23
C VAL A 79 8.96 -0.42 2.98
N LYS A 80 8.44 -1.57 2.58
CA LYS A 80 9.25 -2.73 2.19
C LYS A 80 9.02 -3.10 0.74
N PHE A 81 10.08 -3.50 0.07
CA PHE A 81 10.03 -4.13 -1.24
C PHE A 81 9.91 -5.64 -1.09
N ILE A 82 8.96 -6.25 -1.80
CA ILE A 82 8.66 -7.68 -1.76
C ILE A 82 8.83 -8.25 -3.16
N LYS A 83 9.68 -9.28 -3.26
CA LYS A 83 9.78 -10.13 -4.46
C LYS A 83 8.96 -11.39 -4.24
N PHE A 84 7.83 -11.50 -4.91
CA PHE A 84 7.05 -12.73 -4.90
C PHE A 84 7.49 -13.64 -6.03
N LYS A 85 7.67 -14.93 -5.73
CA LYS A 85 7.99 -15.96 -6.72
C LYS A 85 7.07 -17.15 -6.50
N LEU A 86 6.28 -17.48 -7.51
CA LEU A 86 5.54 -18.74 -7.53
C LEU A 86 6.42 -19.80 -8.18
N PHE A 87 6.85 -20.77 -7.39
CA PHE A 87 7.47 -22.00 -7.90
C PHE A 87 6.35 -23.02 -8.07
N GLY A 88 6.02 -23.35 -9.31
CA GLY A 88 5.14 -24.46 -9.64
C GLY A 88 5.89 -25.78 -9.69
#